data_AF-A0A2J6I0Q5-F1
#
_entry.id   AF-A0A2J6I0Q5-F1
#
_cell.length_a   1.000
_cell.length_b   1.000
_cell.length_c   1.000
_cell.angle_alpha   90.00
_cell.angle_beta   90.00
_cell.angle_gamma   90.00
#
_symmetry.space_group_name_H-M   'P 1'
#
loop_
_entity.id
_entity.type
_entity.pdbx_description
1 polymer ?
#
loop_
_entity_poly.entity_id
_entity_poly.type
_entity_poly.pdbx_seq_one_letter_code
_entity_poly.pdbx_strand_id
1 'polypeptide(L)'
;IATVHAVYALLLQGEEMLDTNNDIEIRMGNTTVVSADDVKEPGTGYIKKVWHGKEVKPDFGNIEVSSAKDDFSWGAMHWQYYAPYSEITSAGNGITISRKLFKKEISDQGPELVEINEDAAVKNGDKIVVRMEVTTDRDYSFVHLKDSRTAAFEPVEMNSGYRYNDGAGYYFSVRDASVNYFFDYLPKGSYVFEYELFRVRKGSYTGGLSTIQCVYAPEFNAHSSGE
;
A
#
# COMPACT_ATOMS: atom_id res chain seq x y z
N ILE A 1 -22.19 -0.82 14.59
CA ILE A 1 -23.22 0.23 14.84
C ILE A 1 -23.41 1.09 13.59
N ALA A 2 -22.35 1.63 12.98
CA ALA A 2 -22.45 2.38 11.71
C ALA A 2 -23.14 1.60 10.57
N THR A 3 -22.83 0.31 10.40
CA THR A 3 -23.42 -0.56 9.38
C THR A 3 -24.92 -0.81 9.56
N VAL A 4 -25.41 -0.94 10.80
CA VAL A 4 -26.84 -1.18 11.07
C VAL A 4 -27.67 0.08 10.82
N HIS A 5 -27.15 1.26 11.20
CA HIS A 5 -27.83 2.52 10.89
C HIS A 5 -27.82 2.83 9.39
N ALA A 6 -26.75 2.49 8.67
CA ALA A 6 -26.71 2.62 7.21
C ALA A 6 -27.75 1.72 6.54
N VAL A 7 -27.83 0.44 6.93
CA VAL A 7 -28.86 -0.49 6.42
C VAL A 7 -30.27 -0.01 6.78
N TYR A 8 -30.47 0.49 8.00
CA TYR A 8 -31.76 1.02 8.43
C TYR A 8 -32.18 2.26 7.64
N ALA A 9 -31.26 3.21 7.40
CA ALA A 9 -31.51 4.36 6.55
C ALA A 9 -31.87 3.95 5.11
N LEU A 10 -31.13 2.99 4.54
CA LEU A 10 -31.42 2.44 3.20
C LEU A 10 -32.84 1.85 3.11
N LEU A 11 -33.28 1.11 4.13
CA LEU A 11 -34.60 0.48 4.15
C LEU A 11 -35.75 1.47 4.34
N LEU A 12 -35.52 2.62 4.97
CA LEU A 12 -36.56 3.62 5.23
C LEU A 12 -36.94 4.47 4.01
N GLN A 13 -36.11 4.49 2.96
CA GLN A 13 -36.23 5.45 1.87
C GLN A 13 -37.06 4.98 0.66
N GLY A 14 -37.42 3.70 0.59
CA GLY A 14 -38.27 3.14 -0.48
C GLY A 14 -37.55 2.83 -1.79
N GLU A 15 -38.32 2.67 -2.88
CA GLU A 15 -37.86 2.10 -4.17
C GLU A 15 -37.13 3.10 -5.10
N GLU A 16 -37.13 4.41 -4.80
CA GLU A 16 -36.58 5.46 -5.67
C GLU A 16 -35.10 5.81 -5.39
N MET A 17 -34.32 4.92 -4.77
CA MET A 17 -32.90 5.14 -4.45
C MET A 17 -31.95 5.25 -5.66
N LEU A 18 -32.42 4.89 -6.85
CA LEU A 18 -31.64 4.88 -8.09
C LEU A 18 -31.93 6.10 -8.98
N ASP A 19 -32.73 7.06 -8.52
CA ASP A 19 -32.92 8.29 -9.27
C ASP A 19 -31.60 9.07 -9.31
N THR A 20 -31.02 9.20 -10.50
CA THR A 20 -29.70 9.77 -10.75
C THR A 20 -29.68 11.30 -10.72
N ASN A 21 -30.83 11.94 -10.48
CA ASN A 21 -30.98 13.40 -10.42
C ASN A 21 -30.62 13.99 -9.05
N ASN A 22 -29.46 13.61 -8.51
CA ASN A 22 -28.88 14.29 -7.34
C ASN A 22 -27.82 15.29 -7.78
N ASP A 23 -28.15 16.56 -7.57
CA ASP A 23 -27.25 17.70 -7.74
C ASP A 23 -26.35 17.79 -6.51
N ILE A 24 -25.22 17.08 -6.60
CA ILE A 24 -24.14 17.11 -5.63
C ILE A 24 -23.14 18.18 -6.06
N GLU A 25 -22.81 19.08 -5.14
CA GLU A 25 -21.67 19.97 -5.25
C GLU A 25 -20.55 19.47 -4.33
N ILE A 26 -19.33 19.36 -4.86
CA ILE A 26 -18.14 19.03 -4.08
C ILE A 26 -17.18 20.22 -4.16
N ARG A 27 -16.74 20.68 -3.00
CA ARG A 27 -15.75 21.74 -2.84
C ARG A 27 -14.49 21.20 -2.20
N MET A 28 -13.35 21.65 -2.72
CA MET A 28 -12.02 21.42 -2.15
C MET A 28 -11.45 22.80 -1.76
N GLY A 29 -11.43 23.09 -0.47
CA GLY A 29 -11.18 24.42 0.06
C GLY A 29 -12.17 25.44 -0.50
N ASN A 30 -11.66 26.49 -1.14
CA ASN A 30 -12.49 27.52 -1.76
C ASN A 30 -12.86 27.24 -3.23
N THR A 31 -12.53 26.06 -3.76
CA THR A 31 -12.73 25.71 -5.16
C THR A 31 -13.86 24.69 -5.30
N THR A 32 -14.91 25.02 -6.04
CA THR A 32 -15.92 24.02 -6.46
C THR A 32 -15.29 23.13 -7.54
N VAL A 33 -15.17 21.84 -7.26
CA VAL A 33 -14.52 20.85 -8.13
C VAL A 33 -15.51 19.95 -8.86
N VAL A 34 -16.71 19.80 -8.29
CA VAL A 34 -17.85 19.14 -8.93
C VAL A 34 -19.07 20.04 -8.72
N SER A 35 -19.79 20.33 -9.79
CA SER A 35 -21.10 21.00 -9.73
C SER A 35 -22.18 20.17 -10.44
N ALA A 36 -23.44 20.60 -10.32
CA ALA A 36 -24.56 19.99 -11.01
C ALA A 36 -24.39 19.94 -12.55
N ASP A 37 -23.67 20.92 -13.11
CA ASP A 37 -23.44 21.07 -14.55
C ASP A 37 -22.33 20.18 -15.10
N ASP A 38 -21.56 19.49 -14.25
CA ASP A 38 -20.50 18.60 -14.71
C ASP A 38 -21.06 17.38 -15.44
N VAL A 39 -20.43 17.03 -16.57
CA VAL A 39 -20.78 15.82 -17.33
C VAL A 39 -20.38 14.59 -16.52
N LYS A 40 -21.39 13.89 -15.99
CA LYS A 40 -21.27 12.65 -15.23
C LYS A 40 -21.30 11.45 -16.16
N GLU A 41 -20.55 10.40 -15.82
CA GLU A 41 -20.69 9.12 -16.51
C GLU A 41 -22.10 8.53 -16.29
N PRO A 42 -22.86 8.18 -17.35
CA PRO A 42 -24.21 7.65 -17.22
C PRO A 42 -24.24 6.38 -16.36
N GLY A 43 -25.14 6.34 -15.38
CA GLY A 43 -25.38 5.20 -14.50
C GLY A 43 -24.44 5.10 -13.28
N THR A 44 -23.19 5.56 -13.37
CA THR A 44 -22.24 5.53 -12.24
C THR A 44 -22.09 6.88 -11.54
N GLY A 45 -22.43 7.99 -12.21
CA GLY A 45 -22.22 9.33 -11.67
C GLY A 45 -20.73 9.70 -11.55
N TYR A 46 -19.84 8.90 -12.15
CA TYR A 46 -18.40 9.04 -11.97
C TYR A 46 -17.90 10.35 -12.60
N ILE A 47 -17.06 11.05 -11.83
CA ILE A 47 -16.34 12.25 -12.26
C ILE A 47 -14.87 12.08 -11.89
N LYS A 48 -14.00 12.36 -12.86
CA LYS A 48 -12.56 12.43 -12.66
C LYS A 48 -12.05 13.82 -12.97
N LYS A 49 -11.28 14.39 -12.04
CA LYS A 49 -10.52 15.62 -12.24
C LYS A 49 -9.04 15.32 -12.04
N VAL A 50 -8.19 15.98 -12.81
CA VAL A 50 -6.74 15.83 -12.77
C VAL A 50 -6.15 17.22 -12.59
N TRP A 51 -5.27 17.35 -11.60
CA TRP A 51 -4.53 18.57 -11.30
C TRP A 51 -3.03 18.28 -11.42
N HIS A 52 -2.27 19.29 -11.81
CA HIS A 52 -0.84 19.20 -12.02
C HIS A 52 -0.08 20.16 -11.11
N GLY A 53 0.85 19.61 -10.31
CA GLY A 53 1.87 20.36 -9.58
C GLY A 53 1.32 21.57 -8.81
N LYS A 54 1.58 22.77 -9.35
CA LYS A 54 1.23 24.06 -8.72
C LYS A 54 -0.28 24.33 -8.61
N GLU A 55 -1.11 23.55 -9.29
CA GLU A 55 -2.57 23.66 -9.19
C GLU A 55 -3.09 23.07 -7.87
N VAL A 56 -2.35 22.13 -7.28
CA VAL A 56 -2.70 21.53 -5.99
C VAL A 56 -2.37 22.52 -4.89
N LYS A 57 -3.39 22.92 -4.14
CA LYS A 57 -3.28 23.86 -3.03
C LYS A 57 -3.42 23.13 -1.70
N PRO A 58 -2.76 23.60 -0.61
CA PRO A 58 -2.90 22.98 0.71
C PRO A 58 -4.34 22.89 1.22
N ASP A 59 -5.22 23.80 0.80
CA ASP A 59 -6.63 23.82 1.20
C ASP A 59 -7.48 22.73 0.52
N PHE A 60 -6.95 22.02 -0.48
CA PHE A 60 -7.65 20.90 -1.13
C PHE A 60 -7.88 19.71 -0.19
N GLY A 61 -7.16 19.64 0.94
CA GLY A 61 -7.43 18.66 1.99
C GLY A 61 -8.75 18.91 2.74
N ASN A 62 -9.37 20.07 2.59
CA ASN A 62 -10.67 20.39 3.19
C ASN A 62 -11.78 20.12 2.16
N ILE A 63 -12.44 18.98 2.29
CA ILE A 63 -13.49 18.56 1.37
C ILE A 63 -14.85 18.83 2.00
N GLU A 64 -15.70 19.53 1.27
CA GLU A 64 -17.10 19.76 1.61
C GLU A 64 -17.99 19.15 0.52
N VAL A 65 -19.00 18.39 0.93
CA VAL A 65 -19.97 17.77 0.04
C VAL A 65 -21.34 18.29 0.43
N SER A 66 -22.05 18.88 -0.53
CA SER A 66 -23.41 19.40 -0.33
C SER A 66 -24.36 18.83 -1.37
N SER A 67 -25.57 18.49 -0.94
CA SER A 67 -26.68 18.10 -1.81
C SER A 67 -27.76 19.18 -1.76
N ALA A 68 -28.33 19.51 -2.91
CA ALA A 68 -29.47 20.43 -2.98
C ALA A 68 -30.78 19.79 -2.47
N LYS A 69 -30.83 18.45 -2.43
CA LYS A 69 -31.98 17.66 -1.95
C LYS A 69 -31.69 17.08 -0.57
N ASP A 70 -32.70 17.13 0.30
CA ASP A 70 -32.72 16.41 1.58
C ASP A 70 -33.09 14.94 1.34
N ASP A 71 -32.23 14.26 0.60
CA ASP A 71 -32.38 12.86 0.22
C ASP A 71 -31.04 12.12 0.37
N PHE A 72 -31.09 10.80 0.40
CA PHE A 72 -29.89 10.00 0.62
C PHE A 72 -28.97 10.06 -0.59
N SER A 73 -27.71 10.30 -0.28
CA SER A 73 -26.63 10.30 -1.25
C SER A 73 -25.52 9.41 -0.72
N TRP A 74 -24.98 8.58 -1.60
CA TRP A 74 -23.81 7.76 -1.33
C TRP A 74 -22.78 7.98 -2.43
N GLY A 75 -21.51 7.79 -2.10
CA GLY A 75 -20.42 7.96 -3.04
C GLY A 75 -19.08 7.65 -2.41
N ALA A 76 -18.05 7.65 -3.24
CA ALA A 76 -16.67 7.50 -2.81
C ALA A 76 -15.82 8.59 -3.48
N MET A 77 -14.91 9.17 -2.70
CA MET A 77 -13.90 10.08 -3.22
C MET A 77 -12.53 9.42 -3.13
N HIS A 78 -11.81 9.40 -4.25
CA HIS A 78 -10.47 8.86 -4.34
C HIS A 78 -9.49 9.99 -4.68
N TRP A 79 -8.51 10.22 -3.81
CA TRP A 79 -7.40 11.14 -4.05
C TRP A 79 -6.14 10.34 -4.38
N GLN A 80 -5.57 10.55 -5.58
CA GLN A 80 -4.40 9.82 -6.06
C GLN A 80 -3.34 10.80 -6.51
N TYR A 81 -2.10 10.59 -6.05
CA TYR A 81 -0.95 11.40 -6.44
C TYR A 81 0.32 10.55 -6.43
N TYR A 82 1.35 11.03 -7.13
CA TYR A 82 2.68 10.47 -7.06
C TYR A 82 3.49 11.20 -5.99
N ALA A 83 4.14 10.44 -5.13
CA ALA A 83 5.09 10.96 -4.15
C ALA A 83 6.47 10.33 -4.38
N PRO A 84 7.57 11.03 -4.06
CA PRO A 84 8.87 10.39 -3.91
C PRO A 84 8.79 9.25 -2.88
N TYR A 85 9.53 8.17 -3.10
CA TYR A 85 9.58 7.04 -2.15
C TYR A 85 9.96 7.50 -0.74
N SER A 86 10.90 8.43 -0.61
CA SER A 86 11.36 8.99 0.66
C SER A 86 10.29 9.72 1.48
N GLU A 87 9.17 10.10 0.86
CA GLU A 87 8.05 10.75 1.56
C GLU A 87 6.97 9.76 2.02
N ILE A 88 7.09 8.49 1.63
CA ILE A 88 6.14 7.45 2.02
C ILE A 88 6.41 7.05 3.48
N THR A 89 5.46 7.36 4.36
CA THR A 89 5.46 6.88 5.75
C THR A 89 4.83 5.50 5.84
N SER A 90 5.18 4.72 6.86
CA SER A 90 4.54 3.42 7.07
C SER A 90 3.07 3.58 7.44
N ALA A 91 2.20 2.76 6.88
CA ALA A 91 0.79 2.69 7.27
C ALA A 91 0.32 1.22 7.29
N GLY A 92 -0.71 0.93 8.07
CA GLY A 92 -1.29 -0.40 8.13
C GLY A 92 -2.62 -0.44 8.87
N ASN A 93 -3.45 -1.41 8.50
CA ASN A 93 -4.74 -1.69 9.11
C ASN A 93 -4.86 -3.20 9.36
N GLY A 94 -4.79 -3.60 10.64
CA GLY A 94 -4.77 -5.00 11.09
C GLY A 94 -3.46 -5.76 10.80
N ILE A 95 -2.70 -5.31 9.81
CA ILE A 95 -1.35 -5.78 9.49
C ILE A 95 -0.39 -4.59 9.65
N THR A 96 0.84 -4.85 10.10
CA THR A 96 1.95 -3.90 10.05
C THR A 96 3.15 -4.53 9.39
N ILE A 97 3.99 -3.71 8.75
CA ILE A 97 5.24 -4.14 8.13
C ILE A 97 6.32 -3.07 8.31
N SER A 98 7.49 -3.50 8.78
CA SER A 98 8.73 -2.73 8.69
C SER A 98 9.63 -3.38 7.66
N ARG A 99 10.46 -2.57 7.01
CA ARG A 99 11.44 -3.01 6.03
C ARG A 99 12.77 -2.38 6.37
N LYS A 100 13.84 -3.16 6.34
CA LYS A 100 15.21 -2.71 6.56
C LYS A 100 16.18 -3.43 5.66
N LEU A 101 17.28 -2.76 5.31
CA LEU A 101 18.40 -3.33 4.58
C LEU A 101 19.59 -3.57 5.50
N PHE A 102 20.22 -4.73 5.38
CA PHE A 102 21.42 -5.09 6.11
C PHE A 102 22.51 -5.52 5.14
N LYS A 103 23.76 -5.21 5.45
CA LYS A 103 24.92 -5.81 4.82
C LYS A 103 25.30 -7.06 5.59
N LYS A 104 25.46 -8.19 4.88
CA LYS A 104 25.92 -9.45 5.46
C LYS A 104 27.44 -9.50 5.39
N GLU A 105 28.09 -9.44 6.55
CA GLU A 105 29.54 -9.53 6.70
C GLU A 105 29.91 -10.86 7.36
N ILE A 106 31.08 -11.40 7.02
CA ILE A 106 31.60 -12.62 7.65
C ILE A 106 32.57 -12.19 8.75
N SER A 107 32.26 -12.50 10.00
CA SER A 107 33.13 -12.32 11.15
C SER A 107 33.72 -13.64 11.62
N ASP A 108 34.69 -13.59 12.55
CA ASP A 108 35.26 -14.78 13.19
C ASP A 108 34.22 -15.59 13.99
N GLN A 109 33.08 -14.97 14.33
CA GLN A 109 31.95 -15.62 15.03
C GLN A 109 30.84 -16.11 14.07
N GLY A 110 30.99 -15.86 12.77
CA GLY A 110 30.03 -16.23 11.73
C GLY A 110 29.45 -15.02 11.00
N PRO A 111 28.36 -15.21 10.24
CA PRO A 111 27.74 -14.10 9.51
C PRO A 111 27.07 -13.09 10.44
N GLU A 112 27.40 -11.82 10.29
CA GLU A 112 26.79 -10.69 11.01
C GLU A 112 26.00 -9.81 10.03
N LEU A 113 24.91 -9.21 10.53
CA LEU A 113 24.08 -8.29 9.79
C LEU A 113 24.29 -6.87 10.31
N VAL A 114 24.86 -6.01 9.47
CA VAL A 114 25.09 -4.59 9.79
C VAL A 114 24.04 -3.77 9.06
N GLU A 115 23.23 -2.99 9.78
CA GLU A 115 22.17 -2.17 9.19
C GLU A 115 22.77 -1.15 8.20
N ILE A 116 22.14 -1.03 7.02
CA ILE A 116 22.53 -0.08 5.98
C ILE A 116 21.71 1.20 6.21
N ASN A 117 22.40 2.26 6.60
CA ASN A 117 21.85 3.61 6.70
C ASN A 117 22.36 4.49 5.54
N GLU A 118 21.96 5.77 5.50
CA GLU A 118 22.33 6.70 4.42
C GLU A 118 23.85 6.82 4.19
N ASP A 119 24.65 6.65 5.24
CA ASP A 119 26.11 6.74 5.20
C ASP A 119 26.82 5.40 4.93
N ALA A 120 26.07 4.29 4.86
CA ALA A 120 26.65 2.96 4.76
C ALA A 120 27.31 2.73 3.39
N ALA A 121 28.63 2.49 3.43
CA ALA A 121 29.43 2.22 2.23
C ALA A 121 29.22 0.78 1.74
N VAL A 122 28.19 0.56 0.92
CA VAL A 122 27.99 -0.70 0.20
C VAL A 122 28.88 -0.74 -1.05
N LYS A 123 29.59 -1.84 -1.28
CA LYS A 123 30.49 -2.10 -2.43
C LYS A 123 29.88 -3.12 -3.40
N ASN A 124 30.33 -3.10 -4.66
CA ASN A 124 29.85 -4.09 -5.64
C ASN A 124 30.31 -5.48 -5.19
N GLY A 125 29.40 -6.45 -5.26
CA GLY A 125 29.62 -7.82 -4.77
C GLY A 125 29.23 -8.03 -3.31
N ASP A 126 28.97 -6.96 -2.54
CA ASP A 126 28.48 -7.12 -1.17
C ASP A 126 27.10 -7.83 -1.17
N LYS A 127 26.91 -8.69 -0.17
CA LYS A 127 25.62 -9.33 0.11
C LYS A 127 24.75 -8.40 0.95
N ILE A 128 23.54 -8.17 0.48
CA ILE A 128 22.53 -7.35 1.12
C ILE A 128 21.38 -8.26 1.53
N VAL A 129 20.90 -8.11 2.75
CA VAL A 129 19.73 -8.82 3.25
C VAL A 129 18.61 -7.80 3.37
N VAL A 130 17.52 -8.04 2.65
CA VAL A 130 16.27 -7.34 2.91
C VAL A 130 15.58 -8.09 4.03
N ARG A 131 15.26 -7.40 5.12
CA ARG A 131 14.48 -7.93 6.23
C ARG A 131 13.15 -7.20 6.29
N MET A 132 12.06 -7.97 6.24
CA MET A 132 10.72 -7.46 6.47
C MET A 132 10.18 -8.07 7.76
N GLU A 133 9.77 -7.23 8.70
CA GLU A 133 9.14 -7.66 9.94
C GLU A 133 7.65 -7.38 9.82
N VAL A 134 6.85 -8.44 9.85
CA VAL A 134 5.40 -8.38 9.67
C VAL A 134 4.72 -8.75 10.98
N THR A 135 3.72 -7.98 11.40
CA THR A 135 2.85 -8.36 12.52
C THR A 135 1.39 -8.34 12.07
N THR A 136 0.66 -9.37 12.45
CA THR A 136 -0.77 -9.55 12.16
C THR A 136 -1.57 -9.57 13.47
N ASP A 137 -2.69 -8.86 13.53
CA ASP A 137 -3.52 -8.79 14.74
C ASP A 137 -4.50 -9.98 14.91
N ARG A 138 -4.71 -10.73 13.82
CA ARG A 138 -5.60 -11.89 13.68
C ARG A 138 -5.11 -12.82 12.57
N ASP A 139 -5.80 -13.94 12.42
CA ASP A 139 -5.58 -14.88 11.33
C ASP A 139 -6.13 -14.32 10.01
N TYR A 140 -5.31 -14.38 8.97
CA TYR A 140 -5.66 -13.93 7.62
C TYR A 140 -5.56 -15.06 6.60
N SER A 141 -6.39 -15.00 5.57
CA SER A 141 -6.34 -15.91 4.42
C SER A 141 -6.03 -15.14 3.14
N PHE A 142 -5.30 -15.78 2.23
CA PHE A 142 -4.95 -15.23 0.91
C PHE A 142 -4.27 -13.86 1.01
N VAL A 143 -3.12 -13.83 1.69
CA VAL A 143 -2.30 -12.62 1.86
C VAL A 143 -1.21 -12.60 0.80
N HIS A 144 -0.97 -11.43 0.22
CA HIS A 144 0.14 -11.19 -0.70
C HIS A 144 1.07 -10.14 -0.08
N LEU A 145 2.32 -10.55 0.19
CA LEU A 145 3.41 -9.63 0.48
C LEU A 145 4.26 -9.46 -0.78
N LYS A 146 4.49 -8.22 -1.17
CA LYS A 146 5.33 -7.83 -2.30
C LYS A 146 6.39 -6.87 -1.82
N ASP A 147 7.65 -7.19 -2.06
CA ASP A 147 8.76 -6.28 -1.87
C ASP A 147 9.31 -5.80 -3.20
N SER A 148 9.36 -4.48 -3.39
CA SER A 148 9.91 -3.87 -4.60
C SER A 148 11.43 -3.75 -4.47
N ARG A 149 12.15 -4.32 -5.44
CA ARG A 149 13.62 -4.39 -5.41
C ARG A 149 14.24 -3.09 -5.92
N THR A 150 15.26 -2.60 -5.21
CA THR A 150 16.12 -1.50 -5.68
C THR A 150 16.91 -1.91 -6.92
N ALA A 151 16.97 -1.04 -7.93
CA ALA A 151 17.64 -1.31 -9.21
C ALA A 151 19.17 -1.55 -9.12
N ALA A 152 19.78 -1.34 -7.96
CA ALA A 152 21.20 -1.60 -7.70
C ALA A 152 21.50 -3.07 -7.37
N PHE A 153 20.47 -3.87 -7.12
CA PHE A 153 20.57 -5.16 -6.48
C PHE A 153 19.97 -6.28 -7.33
N GLU A 154 20.59 -7.45 -7.28
CA GLU A 154 20.12 -8.68 -7.92
C GLU A 154 19.96 -9.82 -6.90
N PRO A 155 18.96 -10.70 -7.03
CA PRO A 155 18.66 -11.71 -6.04
C PRO A 155 19.71 -12.81 -6.08
N VAL A 156 20.16 -13.24 -4.89
CA VAL A 156 21.08 -14.37 -4.75
C VAL A 156 20.39 -15.66 -5.18
N GLU A 157 19.13 -15.82 -4.78
CA GLU A 157 18.31 -16.97 -5.13
C GLU A 157 17.24 -16.57 -6.16
N MET A 158 17.17 -17.32 -7.27
CA MET A 158 16.22 -17.07 -8.36
C MET A 158 15.07 -18.09 -8.40
N ASN A 159 15.14 -19.14 -7.58
CA ASN A 159 14.17 -20.22 -7.62
C ASN A 159 12.88 -19.85 -6.88
N SER A 160 11.77 -19.90 -7.59
CA SER A 160 10.43 -19.79 -7.01
C SER A 160 9.98 -21.15 -6.47
N GLY A 161 9.16 -21.16 -5.42
CA GLY A 161 8.66 -22.40 -4.83
C GLY A 161 7.99 -22.20 -3.47
N TYR A 162 7.37 -23.26 -2.98
CA TYR A 162 6.79 -23.27 -1.62
C TYR A 162 7.88 -23.30 -0.56
N ARG A 163 7.69 -22.48 0.47
CA ARG A 163 8.55 -22.38 1.65
C ARG A 163 7.70 -22.35 2.90
N TYR A 164 8.34 -22.64 4.01
CA TYR A 164 7.74 -22.57 5.33
C TYR A 164 8.75 -21.94 6.28
N ASN A 165 8.34 -20.89 6.98
CA ASN A 165 9.16 -20.23 7.98
C ASN A 165 8.30 -19.82 9.19
N ASP A 166 8.77 -20.11 10.41
CA ASP A 166 8.17 -19.67 11.67
C ASP A 166 6.63 -19.77 11.74
N GLY A 167 6.06 -20.91 11.30
CA GLY A 167 4.61 -21.11 11.36
C GLY A 167 3.84 -20.66 10.11
N ALA A 168 4.48 -19.95 9.18
CA ALA A 168 3.87 -19.44 7.95
C ALA A 168 4.34 -20.22 6.71
N GLY A 169 3.38 -20.81 5.99
CA GLY A 169 3.61 -21.42 4.68
C GLY A 169 3.29 -20.43 3.55
N TYR A 170 4.17 -20.32 2.56
CA TYR A 170 4.00 -19.39 1.45
C TYR A 170 4.64 -19.87 0.16
N TYR A 171 4.09 -19.43 -0.97
CA TYR A 171 4.76 -19.53 -2.25
C TYR A 171 5.65 -18.31 -2.47
N PHE A 172 6.96 -18.53 -2.55
CA PHE A 172 7.95 -17.51 -2.83
C PHE A 172 8.17 -17.38 -4.34
N SER A 173 8.05 -16.17 -4.88
CA SER A 173 8.24 -15.88 -6.30
C SER A 173 9.16 -14.68 -6.52
N VAL A 174 10.28 -14.94 -7.17
CA VAL A 174 11.25 -13.92 -7.58
C VAL A 174 10.89 -13.41 -8.97
N ARG A 175 10.80 -12.09 -9.12
CA ARG A 175 10.59 -11.39 -10.39
C ARG A 175 11.72 -10.40 -10.61
N ASP A 176 11.73 -9.76 -11.78
CA ASP A 176 12.78 -8.82 -12.17
C ASP A 176 12.82 -7.55 -11.29
N ALA A 177 11.68 -7.03 -10.85
CA ALA A 177 11.61 -5.82 -10.04
C ALA A 177 11.02 -6.05 -8.63
N SER A 178 10.72 -7.30 -8.27
CA SER A 178 10.10 -7.59 -6.97
C SER A 178 10.32 -9.03 -6.51
N VAL A 179 10.16 -9.22 -5.21
CA VAL A 179 10.02 -10.53 -4.57
C VAL A 179 8.62 -10.62 -3.98
N ASN A 180 7.95 -11.75 -4.18
CA ASN A 180 6.56 -11.95 -3.80
C ASN A 180 6.42 -13.17 -2.90
N TYR A 181 5.56 -13.05 -1.89
CA TYR A 181 5.19 -14.10 -0.96
C TYR A 181 3.67 -14.21 -0.98
N PHE A 182 3.16 -15.36 -1.40
CA PHE A 182 1.74 -15.65 -1.43
C PHE A 182 1.41 -16.63 -0.32
N PHE A 183 0.60 -16.19 0.65
CA PHE A 183 0.17 -16.98 1.79
C PHE A 183 -1.28 -17.40 1.58
N ASP A 184 -1.55 -18.70 1.57
CA ASP A 184 -2.93 -19.19 1.64
C ASP A 184 -3.53 -18.88 3.02
N TYR A 185 -2.71 -18.99 4.06
CA TYR A 185 -3.06 -18.68 5.44
C TYR A 185 -1.86 -18.08 6.18
N LEU A 186 -2.07 -16.93 6.81
CA LEU A 186 -1.10 -16.26 7.66
C LEU A 186 -1.71 -16.10 9.05
N PRO A 187 -1.30 -16.93 10.03
CA PRO A 187 -1.82 -16.83 11.39
C PRO A 187 -1.52 -15.47 12.03
N LYS A 188 -2.21 -15.18 13.13
CA LYS A 188 -1.85 -14.10 14.04
C LYS A 188 -0.43 -14.33 14.58
N GLY A 189 0.43 -13.32 14.46
CA GLY A 189 1.77 -13.39 15.03
C GLY A 189 2.70 -12.30 14.51
N SER A 190 3.98 -12.47 14.81
CA SER A 190 5.07 -11.66 14.28
C SER A 190 6.02 -12.56 13.51
N TYR A 191 6.39 -12.12 12.31
CA TYR A 191 7.17 -12.90 11.34
C TYR A 191 8.32 -12.06 10.81
N VAL A 192 9.45 -12.71 10.56
CA VAL A 192 10.58 -12.10 9.88
C VAL A 192 10.79 -12.82 8.55
N PHE A 193 10.68 -12.09 7.45
CA PHE A 193 10.95 -12.59 6.12
C PHE A 193 12.22 -11.94 5.58
N GLU A 194 13.19 -12.77 5.19
CA GLU A 194 14.46 -12.32 4.66
C GLU A 194 14.73 -12.90 3.28
N TYR A 195 15.44 -12.13 2.47
CA TYR A 195 16.05 -12.65 1.25
C TYR A 195 17.36 -11.91 0.94
N GLU A 196 18.31 -12.63 0.35
CA GLU A 196 19.61 -12.09 0.01
C GLU A 196 19.65 -11.53 -1.42
N LEU A 197 20.40 -10.44 -1.57
CA LEU A 197 20.71 -9.75 -2.81
C LEU A 197 22.23 -9.54 -2.92
N PHE A 198 22.73 -9.38 -4.14
CA PHE A 198 24.07 -8.85 -4.42
C PHE A 198 23.98 -7.41 -4.94
N ARG A 199 24.92 -6.55 -4.53
CA ARG A 199 25.09 -5.26 -5.21
C ARG A 199 25.80 -5.42 -6.55
N VAL A 200 25.13 -4.98 -7.62
CA VAL A 200 25.64 -5.07 -8.99
C VAL A 200 25.98 -3.71 -9.61
N ARG A 201 25.34 -2.61 -9.16
CA ARG A 201 25.54 -1.27 -9.72
C ARG A 201 25.90 -0.24 -8.66
N LYS A 202 26.82 0.65 -9.02
CA LYS A 202 27.19 1.83 -8.22
C LYS A 202 26.27 3.00 -8.61
N GLY A 203 25.75 3.70 -7.60
CA GLY A 203 24.88 4.85 -7.78
C GLY A 203 24.09 5.15 -6.51
N SER A 204 23.26 6.19 -6.58
CA SER A 204 22.23 6.49 -5.58
C SER A 204 20.88 5.98 -6.11
N TYR A 205 20.16 5.24 -5.29
CA TYR A 205 18.91 4.58 -5.64
C TYR A 205 17.97 4.60 -4.44
N THR A 206 16.67 4.57 -4.69
CA THR A 206 15.66 4.38 -3.65
C THR A 206 15.66 2.93 -3.16
N GLY A 207 15.62 2.73 -1.85
CA GLY A 207 15.61 1.46 -1.14
C GLY A 207 14.42 0.56 -1.46
N GLY A 208 13.33 1.10 -2.00
CA GLY A 208 12.14 0.34 -2.39
C GLY A 208 11.01 0.43 -1.35
N LEU A 209 9.99 -0.42 -1.51
CA LEU A 209 8.80 -0.44 -0.64
C LEU A 209 8.27 -1.87 -0.54
N SER A 210 7.96 -2.29 0.68
CA SER A 210 7.22 -3.53 0.93
C SER A 210 5.74 -3.21 1.15
N THR A 211 4.87 -3.97 0.51
CA THR A 211 3.41 -3.89 0.67
C THR A 211 2.86 -5.27 1.00
N ILE A 212 1.96 -5.37 1.97
CA ILE A 212 1.27 -6.61 2.32
C ILE A 212 -0.23 -6.36 2.36
N GLN A 213 -1.02 -7.25 1.77
CA GLN A 213 -2.46 -7.05 1.63
C GLN A 213 -3.22 -8.36 1.50
N CYS A 214 -4.42 -8.43 2.07
CA CYS A 214 -5.37 -9.51 1.80
C CYS A 214 -6.00 -9.33 0.42
N VAL A 215 -5.98 -10.38 -0.40
CA VAL A 215 -6.51 -10.34 -1.78
C VAL A 215 -8.02 -10.13 -1.80
N TYR A 216 -8.74 -10.71 -0.84
CA TYR A 216 -10.21 -10.68 -0.77
C TYR A 216 -10.78 -9.73 0.28
N ALA A 217 -9.92 -9.07 1.07
CA ALA A 217 -10.31 -8.10 2.09
C ALA A 217 -9.30 -6.93 2.08
N PRO A 218 -9.29 -6.11 1.00
CA PRO A 218 -8.24 -5.15 0.72
C PRO A 218 -8.12 -4.05 1.79
N GLU A 219 -9.13 -3.86 2.64
CA GLU A 219 -9.06 -3.00 3.81
C GLU A 219 -8.00 -3.43 4.82
N PHE A 220 -7.62 -4.71 4.85
CA PHE A 220 -6.50 -5.22 5.63
C PHE A 220 -5.24 -5.24 4.76
N ASN A 221 -4.45 -4.18 4.94
CA ASN A 221 -3.21 -3.97 4.22
C ASN A 221 -2.20 -3.22 5.09
N ALA A 222 -0.95 -3.22 4.65
CA ALA A 222 0.09 -2.37 5.18
C ALA A 222 1.17 -2.12 4.14
N HIS A 223 1.92 -1.04 4.33
CA HIS A 223 3.16 -0.79 3.61
C HIS A 223 4.22 -0.20 4.53
N SER A 224 5.49 -0.48 4.21
CA SER A 224 6.63 0.07 4.94
C SER A 224 6.74 1.57 4.67
N SER A 225 7.64 2.25 5.39
CA SER A 225 8.19 3.50 4.89
C SER A 225 9.00 3.23 3.62
N GLY A 226 9.11 4.24 2.76
CA GLY A 226 10.10 4.21 1.70
C GLY A 226 11.48 4.59 2.25
N GLU A 227 12.49 3.90 1.74
CA GLU A 227 13.92 4.15 1.99
C GLU A 227 14.62 4.57 0.70
#